data_AF-W1Y816-F1
#
_entry.id   AF-W1Y816-F1
#
_cell.length_a   1.000
_cell.length_b   1.000
_cell.length_c   1.000
_cell.angle_alpha   90.00
_cell.angle_beta   90.00
_cell.angle_gamma   90.00
#
_symmetry.space_group_name_H-M   'P 1'
#
loop_
_entity.id
_entity.type
_entity.pdbx_description
1 polymer ?
#
loop_
_entity_poly.entity_id
_entity_poly.type
_entity_poly.pdbx_seq_one_letter_code
_entity_poly.pdbx_strand_id
1 'polypeptide(L)' 'RFYLCNVVDLKVRTEGGDVYYEVSMADAWVWDMYRPSRFVKSAKILTFRDVSIEEIVHPDFDEVPST' A
#
# COMPACT_ATOMS: atom_id res chain seq x y z
N ARG A 1 -2.55 9.82 -4.56
CA ARG A 1 -1.60 8.96 -5.30
C ARG A 1 -1.95 7.53 -4.94
N PHE A 2 -1.95 6.64 -5.91
CA PHE A 2 -2.37 5.26 -5.71
C PHE A 2 -1.16 4.33 -5.79
N TYR A 3 -1.24 3.24 -5.04
CA TYR A 3 -0.22 2.21 -4.97
C TYR A 3 -0.90 0.85 -5.05
N LEU A 4 -0.32 -0.06 -5.83
CA LEU A 4 -0.59 -1.49 -5.80
C LEU A 4 0.72 -2.17 -5.43
N CYS A 5 0.75 -2.93 -4.36
CA CYS A 5 1.97 -3.55 -3.85
C CYS A 5 1.72 -4.97 -3.37
N ASN A 6 2.76 -5.79 -3.43
CA ASN A 6 2.71 -7.15 -2.89
C ASN A 6 2.80 -7.17 -1.36
N VAL A 7 3.47 -6.18 -0.76
CA VAL A 7 3.64 -6.08 0.70
C VAL A 7 3.43 -4.64 1.14
N VAL A 8 2.67 -4.46 2.22
CA VAL A 8 2.45 -3.19 2.88
C VAL A 8 2.54 -3.34 4.40
N ASP A 9 3.16 -2.37 5.06
CA ASP A 9 3.24 -2.23 6.52
C ASP A 9 2.88 -0.79 6.90
N LEU A 10 1.89 -0.63 7.78
CA LEU A 10 1.44 0.67 8.27
C LEU A 10 1.74 0.80 9.76
N LYS A 11 2.48 1.85 10.12
CA LYS A 11 2.76 2.21 11.50
C LYS A 11 2.10 3.53 11.83
N VAL A 12 1.31 3.54 12.89
CA VAL A 12 0.76 4.77 13.48
C VAL A 12 1.82 5.34 14.42
N ARG A 13 2.18 6.61 14.21
CA ARG A 13 3.13 7.34 15.04
C ARG A 13 2.40 8.49 15.74
N THR A 14 2.68 8.63 17.03
CA THR A 14 2.21 9.73 17.87
C THR A 14 3.44 10.46 18.39
N GLU A 15 3.63 11.70 17.95
CA GLU A 15 4.77 12.51 18.38
C GLU A 15 4.31 13.95 18.59
N GLY A 16 4.61 14.53 19.75
CA GLY A 16 4.27 15.93 20.05
C GLY A 16 2.78 16.28 20.08
N GLY A 17 1.89 15.28 20.15
CA GLY A 17 0.44 15.47 20.10
C GLY A 17 -0.19 15.25 18.72
N ASP A 18 0.62 15.14 17.67
CA ASP A 18 0.16 14.86 16.32
C ASP A 18 0.23 13.36 15.99
N VAL A 19 -0.74 12.89 15.22
CA VAL A 19 -0.80 11.52 14.69
C VAL A 19 -0.42 11.55 13.21
N TYR A 20 0.53 10.71 12.82
CA TYR A 20 0.83 10.47 11.41
C TYR A 20 0.99 8.98 11.10
N TYR A 21 0.82 8.65 9.84
CA TYR A 21 0.96 7.30 9.33
C TYR A 21 2.27 7.17 8.56
N GLU A 22 3.07 6.17 8.94
CA GLU A 22 4.25 5.72 8.21
C GLU A 22 3.88 4.45 7.46
N VAL A 23 3.84 4.50 6.13
CA VAL A 23 3.50 3.37 5.27
C VAL A 23 4.75 2.92 4.51
N SER A 24 5.12 1.66 4.67
CA SER A 24 6.21 1.03 3.94
C SER A 24 5.65 -0.02 2.98
N MET A 25 6.10 0.00 1.72
CA MET A 25 5.67 -0.94 0.69
C MET A 25 6.86 -1.57 -0.01
N ALA A 26 6.70 -2.81 -0.46
CA ALA A 26 7.64 -3.50 -1.34
C ALA A 26 6.95 -3.94 -2.63
N ASP A 27 7.72 -3.92 -3.73
CA ASP A 27 7.27 -4.30 -5.07
C ASP A 27 5.97 -3.60 -5.48
N ALA A 28 6.04 -2.27 -5.55
CA ALA A 28 4.86 -1.43 -5.72
C ALA A 28 4.81 -0.77 -7.11
N TRP A 29 3.65 -0.85 -7.75
CA TRP A 29 3.25 0.06 -8.81
C TRP A 29 2.73 1.35 -8.21
N VAL A 30 3.18 2.48 -8.73
CA VAL A 30 2.73 3.81 -8.31
C VAL A 30 2.23 4.62 -9.50
N TRP A 31 1.08 5.26 -9.35
CA TRP A 31 0.52 6.17 -10.34
C TRP A 31 -0.25 7.33 -9.71
N ASP A 32 -0.33 8.43 -10.45
CA ASP A 32 -1.19 9.58 -10.18
C ASP A 32 -1.72 10.16 -11.51
N MET A 33 -2.61 11.16 -11.44
CA MET A 33 -3.27 11.73 -12.63
C MET A 33 -2.30 12.45 -13.58
N TYR A 34 -1.10 12.79 -13.13
CA TYR A 34 -0.20 13.70 -13.84
C TYR A 34 1.05 13.01 -14.36
N ARG A 35 1.29 11.74 -14.03
CA ARG A 35 2.50 11.00 -14.40
C ARG A 35 2.20 9.55 -14.79
N PRO A 36 2.96 8.98 -15.74
CA PRO A 36 2.85 7.55 -16.08
C PRO A 36 3.07 6.65 -14.86
N SER A 37 2.43 5.49 -14.87
CA SER A 37 2.67 4.44 -13.88
C SER A 37 4.11 3.95 -13.95
N ARG A 38 4.72 3.73 -12.79
CA ARG A 38 6.06 3.13 -12.70
C ARG A 38 6.12 2.11 -11.57
N PHE A 39 7.02 1.16 -11.70
CA PHE A 39 7.32 0.20 -10.66
C PHE A 39 8.44 0.72 -9.74
N VAL A 40 8.30 0.48 -8.44
CA VAL A 40 9.32 0.77 -7.43
C VAL A 40 9.54 -0.44 -6.55
N LYS A 41 10.82 -0.77 -6.32
CA LYS A 41 11.20 -1.87 -5.42
C LYS A 41 10.75 -1.62 -3.98
N SER A 42 10.83 -0.38 -3.51
CA SER A 42 10.40 0.01 -2.17
C SER A 42 9.91 1.46 -2.17
N ALA A 43 8.87 1.73 -1.38
CA ALA A 43 8.36 3.06 -1.11
C ALA A 43 8.13 3.23 0.39
N LYS A 44 8.48 4.40 0.93
CA LYS A 44 8.12 4.82 2.28
C LYS A 44 7.40 6.16 2.19
N ILE A 45 6.21 6.24 2.78
CA ILE A 45 5.35 7.41 2.76
C ILE A 45 5.05 7.81 4.21
N LEU A 46 5.18 9.11 4.49
CA LEU A 46 4.70 9.72 5.73
C LEU A 46 3.54 10.65 5.37
N THR A 47 2.42 10.53 6.08
CA THR A 47 1.23 11.33 5.82
C THR A 47 0.44 11.58 7.10
N PHE A 48 -0.13 12.77 7.20
CA PHE A 48 -1.12 13.14 8.23
C PHE A 48 -2.56 12.95 7.74
N ARG A 49 -2.74 12.56 6.48
CA ARG A 49 -4.05 12.24 5.89
C ARG A 49 -4.37 10.76 6.10
N ASP A 50 -5.65 10.44 5.93
CA ASP A 50 -6.12 9.07 5.95
C ASP A 50 -5.42 8.18 4.91
N VAL A 51 -5.26 6.92 5.28
CA VAL A 51 -4.70 5.86 4.43
C VAL A 51 -5.73 4.73 4.36
N SER A 52 -6.20 4.41 3.15
CA SER A 52 -6.99 3.20 2.90
C SER A 52 -6.07 2.08 2.39
N ILE A 53 -6.23 0.88 2.93
CA ILE A 53 -5.52 -0.32 2.49
C ILE A 53 -6.57 -1.39 2.23
N GLU A 54 -6.59 -1.91 1.01
CA GLU A 54 -7.49 -2.96 0.57
C GLU A 54 -6.67 -4.12 0.00
N GLU A 55 -7.05 -5.34 0.35
CA GLU A 55 -6.47 -6.55 -0.22
C GLU A 55 -7.33 -7.02 -1.40
N ILE A 56 -6.70 -7.25 -2.55
CA ILE A 56 -7.40 -7.73 -3.74
C ILE A 56 -7.56 -9.24 -3.62
N VAL A 57 -8.79 -9.68 -3.36
CA VAL A 57 -9.15 -11.11 -3.41
C VAL A 57 -9.08 -11.57 -4.86
N HIS A 58 -8.26 -12.58 -5.14
CA HIS A 58 -8.25 -13.23 -6.45
C HIS A 58 -9.30 -14.36 -6.44
N PRO A 59 -10.42 -14.23 -7.17
CA PRO A 59 -11.46 -15.25 -7.18
C PRO A 59 -10.97 -16.63 -7.65
N ASP A 60 -9.89 -16.68 -8.44
CA ASP A 60 -9.35 -17.93 -8.99
C ASP A 60 -8.31 -18.62 -8.07
N PHE A 61 -7.87 -18.00 -6.97
CA PHE A 61 -6.80 -18.54 -6.11
C PHE A 61 -7.32 -19.27 -4.86
N ASP A 62 -8.59 -19.10 -4.51
CA ASP A 62 -9.23 -19.75 -3.35
C ASP A 62 -9.96 -21.06 -3.72
N GLU A 63 -9.93 -21.49 -4.99
CA GLU A 63 -10.39 -22.82 -5.38
C GLU A 63 -9.36 -23.87 -4.93
N VAL A 64 -9.58 -24.40 -3.72
CA VAL A 64 -8.89 -25.60 -3.23
C VAL A 64 -9.11 -26.72 -4.27
N PRO A 65 -8.06 -27.34 -4.85
CA PRO A 65 -8.26 -28.44 -5.78
C PRO A 65 -8.98 -29.57 -5.03
N SER A 66 -10.20 -29.90 -5.46
CA SER A 66 -10.91 -31.06 -4.94
C SER A 66 -10.12 -32.32 -5.31
N THR A 67 -9.55 -32.95 -4.27
CA THR A 67 -8.93 -34.28 -4.36
C THR A 67 -9.99 -35.34 -4.61
#